data_AF-A0A2V5XNT7-F1
#
_entry.id   AF-A0A2V5XNT7-F1
#
_cell.length_a   1.000
_cell.length_b   1.000
_cell.length_c   1.000
_cell.angle_alpha   90.00
_cell.angle_beta   90.00
_cell.angle_gamma   90.00
#
_symmetry.space_group_name_H-M   'P 1'
#
loop_
_entity.id
_entity.type
_entity.pdbx_description
1 polymer ?
#
loop_
_entity_poly.entity_id
_entity_poly.type
_entity_poly.pdbx_seq_one_letter_code
_entity_poly.pdbx_strand_id
1 'polypeptide(L)'
;YKTGSTKELKTSDLHDNLVKGTTLQLGLYALAVRKLGAAEVNVSILSLAVKHVGPQLSIVDLAPHTDVFADLAEMQRTGIFGMKGEVRPAFGYSTLYPLATLQIDNDILEDKWALTHPALVLEKEEWEIW
;
A
#
# COMPACT_ATOMS: atom_id res chain seq x y z
N TYR A 1 8.57 6.62 14.30
CA TYR A 1 8.57 5.64 15.39
C TYR A 1 7.27 4.85 15.33
N LYS A 2 7.32 3.51 15.18
CA LYS A 2 6.13 2.63 15.20
C LYS A 2 6.18 1.72 16.41
N THR A 3 5.04 1.54 17.08
CA THR A 3 4.90 0.61 18.23
C THR A 3 4.41 -0.77 17.83
N GLY A 4 3.73 -0.91 16.69
CA GLY A 4 3.19 -2.18 16.18
C GLY A 4 4.03 -2.88 15.12
N SER A 5 5.14 -2.29 14.64
CA SER A 5 5.99 -2.92 13.61
C SER A 5 7.13 -3.69 14.25
N THR A 6 7.19 -4.99 14.00
CA THR A 6 8.22 -5.90 14.53
C THR A 6 9.31 -6.23 13.52
N LYS A 7 9.17 -5.81 12.25
CA LYS A 7 10.10 -6.13 11.16
C LYS A 7 10.77 -4.89 10.58
N GLU A 8 12.01 -5.06 10.14
CA GLU A 8 12.76 -4.08 9.34
C GLU A 8 12.15 -3.99 7.94
N LEU A 9 12.25 -2.81 7.33
CA LEU A 9 11.80 -2.59 5.97
C LEU A 9 12.84 -3.19 5.01
N LYS A 10 12.39 -4.10 4.14
CA LYS A 10 13.21 -4.72 3.10
C LYS A 10 12.82 -4.18 1.74
N THR A 11 13.80 -3.82 0.92
CA THR A 11 13.55 -3.36 -0.45
C THR A 11 12.88 -4.44 -1.31
N SER A 12 13.14 -5.72 -1.04
CA SER A 12 12.52 -6.86 -1.76
C SER A 12 11.01 -6.99 -1.58
N ASP A 13 10.45 -6.36 -0.55
CA ASP A 13 9.01 -6.39 -0.24
C ASP A 13 8.41 -4.98 -0.39
N LEU A 14 9.15 -4.03 -0.99
CA LEU A 14 8.78 -2.62 -1.00
C LEU A 14 7.48 -2.39 -1.76
N HIS A 15 7.32 -3.01 -2.93
CA HIS A 15 6.11 -2.89 -3.74
C HIS A 15 4.86 -3.32 -2.94
N ASP A 16 4.82 -4.57 -2.48
CA ASP A 16 3.70 -5.11 -1.70
C ASP A 16 3.44 -4.29 -0.43
N ASN A 17 4.49 -3.83 0.25
CA ASN A 17 4.34 -2.99 1.43
C ASN A 17 3.76 -1.60 1.11
N LEU A 18 4.03 -1.06 -0.08
CA LEU A 18 3.43 0.19 -0.56
C LEU A 18 1.96 -0.04 -0.91
N VAL A 19 1.64 -1.09 -1.67
CA VAL A 19 0.27 -1.47 -2.06
C VAL A 19 -0.60 -1.78 -0.84
N LYS A 20 -0.06 -2.50 0.16
CA LYS A 20 -0.73 -2.76 1.44
C LYS A 20 -0.82 -1.53 2.37
N GLY A 21 -0.19 -0.42 2.00
CA GLY A 21 -0.19 0.82 2.79
C GLY A 21 0.75 0.83 4.01
N THR A 22 1.45 -0.27 4.30
CA THR A 22 2.32 -0.41 5.47
C THR A 22 3.47 0.60 5.48
N THR A 23 4.01 0.89 4.29
CA THR A 23 5.17 1.79 4.08
C THR A 23 4.83 3.05 3.29
N LEU A 24 3.57 3.20 2.85
CA LEU A 24 3.10 4.32 2.04
C LEU A 24 3.42 5.69 2.66
N GLN A 25 3.19 5.84 3.96
CA GLN A 25 3.49 7.08 4.70
C GLN A 25 4.97 7.49 4.57
N LEU A 26 5.90 6.55 4.64
CA LEU A 26 7.33 6.82 4.55
C LEU A 26 7.73 7.16 3.12
N GLY A 27 7.14 6.49 2.14
CA GLY A 27 7.30 6.83 0.73
C GLY A 27 6.88 8.27 0.45
N LEU A 28 5.71 8.68 0.95
CA LEU A 28 5.22 10.06 0.82
C LEU A 28 6.14 11.07 1.51
N TYR A 29 6.65 10.77 2.70
CA TYR A 29 7.61 11.64 3.37
C TYR A 29 8.93 11.77 2.61
N ALA A 30 9.45 10.66 2.07
CA ALA A 30 10.66 10.69 1.27
C ALA A 30 10.50 11.55 0.00
N LEU A 31 9.37 11.38 -0.69
CA LEU A 31 9.01 12.16 -1.88
C LEU A 31 8.83 13.65 -1.54
N ALA A 32 8.17 13.96 -0.42
CA ALA A 32 7.97 15.33 0.04
C ALA A 32 9.31 16.02 0.33
N VAL A 33 10.21 15.36 1.08
CA VAL A 33 11.54 15.91 1.39
C VAL A 33 12.38 16.11 0.12
N ARG A 34 12.29 15.17 -0.84
CA ARG A 34 12.92 15.36 -2.16
C ARG A 34 12.33 16.58 -2.90
N LYS A 35 11.01 16.77 -2.86
CA LYS A 35 10.35 17.94 -3.45
C LYS A 35 10.76 19.27 -2.78
N LEU A 36 11.15 19.23 -1.50
CA LEU A 36 11.71 20.39 -0.79
C LEU A 36 13.17 20.70 -1.14
N GLY A 37 13.80 19.92 -2.03
CA GLY A 37 15.14 20.19 -2.57
C GLY A 37 16.25 19.28 -2.07
N ALA A 38 15.93 18.25 -1.28
CA ALA A 38 16.91 17.25 -0.88
C ALA A 38 17.34 16.40 -2.10
N ALA A 39 18.65 16.32 -2.35
CA ALA A 39 19.22 15.50 -3.42
C ALA A 39 19.15 14.00 -3.09
N GLU A 40 19.42 13.65 -1.84
CA GLU A 40 19.36 12.29 -1.31
C GLU A 40 18.43 12.25 -0.11
N VAL A 41 17.56 11.23 -0.07
CA VAL A 41 16.67 10.99 1.06
C VAL A 41 16.75 9.52 1.43
N ASN A 42 17.08 9.27 2.69
CA ASN A 42 17.15 7.95 3.28
C ASN A 42 16.23 7.91 4.49
N VAL A 43 15.45 6.85 4.61
CA VAL A 43 14.41 6.70 5.63
C VAL A 43 14.57 5.38 6.35
N SER A 44 14.31 5.40 7.66
CA SER A 44 14.39 4.23 8.52
C SER A 44 13.21 4.21 9.49
N ILE A 45 12.65 3.03 9.72
CA ILE A 45 11.63 2.84 10.75
C ILE A 45 12.33 2.51 12.05
N LEU A 46 12.03 3.32 13.08
CA LEU A 46 12.39 3.00 14.46
C LEU A 46 11.19 2.34 15.15
N SER A 47 11.42 1.20 15.78
CA SER A 47 10.46 0.53 16.66
C SER A 47 11.16 -0.08 17.87
N LEU A 48 10.38 -0.65 18.80
CA LEU A 48 10.95 -1.38 19.93
C LEU A 48 11.78 -2.60 19.49
N ALA A 49 11.41 -3.22 18.37
CA ALA A 49 12.11 -4.35 17.78
C ALA A 49 13.25 -3.91 16.83
N VAL A 50 13.03 -2.84 16.07
CA VAL A 50 14.01 -2.30 15.10
C VAL A 50 14.71 -1.10 15.70
N LYS A 51 15.88 -1.36 16.30
CA LYS A 51 16.72 -0.34 16.95
C LYS A 51 17.85 0.15 16.06
N HIS A 52 18.11 -0.53 14.94
CA HIS A 52 19.16 -0.13 14.01
C HIS A 52 18.70 1.06 13.16
N VAL A 53 19.43 2.17 13.26
CA VAL A 53 19.11 3.45 12.60
C VAL A 53 19.77 3.58 11.21
N GLY A 54 20.29 2.48 10.64
CA GLY A 54 20.82 2.47 9.29
C GLY A 54 19.74 2.77 8.23
N PRO A 55 20.10 3.32 7.05
CA PRO A 55 19.16 3.50 5.94
C PRO A 55 18.44 2.20 5.58
N GLN A 56 17.10 2.22 5.61
CA GLN A 56 16.28 1.05 5.22
C GLN A 56 15.60 1.26 3.86
N LEU A 57 15.33 2.51 3.50
CA LEU A 57 14.73 2.91 2.24
C LEU A 57 15.44 4.15 1.70
N SER A 58 15.90 4.09 0.45
CA SER A 58 16.37 5.26 -0.27
C SER A 58 15.33 5.76 -1.26
N ILE A 59 15.47 7.02 -1.65
CA ILE A 59 14.64 7.62 -2.70
C ILE A 59 14.86 6.99 -4.07
N VAL A 60 16.02 6.34 -4.28
CA VAL A 60 16.31 5.57 -5.50
C VAL A 60 15.45 4.31 -5.55
N ASP A 61 15.22 3.66 -4.41
CA ASP A 61 14.39 2.46 -4.31
C ASP A 61 12.90 2.77 -4.57
N LEU A 62 12.47 4.02 -4.40
CA LEU A 62 11.11 4.47 -4.69
C LEU A 62 10.89 4.82 -6.17
N ALA A 63 11.95 5.04 -6.95
CA ALA A 63 11.81 5.46 -8.35
C ALA A 63 11.05 4.45 -9.23
N PRO A 64 11.27 3.11 -9.08
CA PRO A 64 10.50 2.10 -9.82
C PRO A 64 9.01 2.05 -9.46
N HIS A 65 8.61 2.54 -8.28
CA HIS A 65 7.24 2.44 -7.74
C HIS A 65 6.46 3.75 -7.86
N THR A 66 6.84 4.62 -8.80
CA THR A 66 6.20 5.94 -8.98
C THR A 66 4.78 5.85 -9.54
N ASP A 67 4.48 4.77 -10.24
CA ASP A 67 3.18 4.36 -10.74
C ASP A 67 2.17 4.13 -9.60
N VAL A 68 2.56 3.47 -8.50
CA VAL A 68 1.72 3.30 -7.30
C VAL A 68 1.21 4.66 -6.80
N PHE A 69 2.10 5.65 -6.71
CA PHE A 69 1.73 6.99 -6.24
C PHE A 69 0.90 7.76 -7.28
N ALA A 70 1.15 7.54 -8.57
CA ALA A 70 0.38 8.16 -9.66
C ALA A 70 -1.07 7.66 -9.67
N ASP A 71 -1.27 6.35 -9.55
CA ASP A 71 -2.59 5.73 -9.47
C ASP A 71 -3.36 6.21 -8.23
N LEU A 72 -2.71 6.26 -7.06
CA LEU A 72 -3.33 6.82 -5.85
C LEU A 72 -3.73 8.29 -6.01
N ALA A 73 -2.90 9.10 -6.67
CA ALA A 73 -3.21 10.50 -6.95
C ALA A 73 -4.37 10.63 -7.95
N GLU A 74 -4.46 9.74 -8.94
CA GLU A 74 -5.59 9.68 -9.88
C GLU A 74 -6.89 9.28 -9.18
N MET A 75 -6.88 8.25 -8.33
CA MET A 75 -8.04 7.85 -7.53
C MET A 75 -8.52 9.01 -6.64
N GLN A 76 -7.58 9.71 -6.00
CA GLN A 76 -7.89 10.88 -5.16
C GLN A 76 -8.47 12.06 -5.96
N ARG A 77 -7.99 12.28 -7.19
CA ARG A 77 -8.46 13.36 -8.08
C ARG A 77 -9.82 13.07 -8.69
N THR A 78 -10.06 11.82 -9.09
CA THR A 78 -11.29 11.41 -9.80
C THR A 78 -12.40 10.98 -8.84
N GLY A 79 -12.05 10.56 -7.63
CA GLY A 79 -12.96 9.92 -6.68
C GLY A 79 -13.33 8.48 -7.06
N ILE A 80 -12.67 7.90 -8.06
CA ILE A 80 -12.93 6.54 -8.54
C ILE A 80 -11.93 5.60 -7.85
N PHE A 81 -12.39 4.92 -6.79
CA PHE A 81 -11.53 4.03 -5.98
C PHE A 81 -11.58 2.55 -6.40
N GLY A 82 -12.48 2.17 -7.30
CA GLY A 82 -12.73 0.77 -7.64
C GLY A 82 -13.46 -0.01 -6.54
N MET A 83 -13.46 -1.34 -6.65
CA MET A 83 -14.17 -2.27 -5.76
C MET A 83 -13.23 -3.43 -5.37
N LYS A 84 -12.32 -3.19 -4.43
CA LYS A 84 -11.42 -4.22 -3.83
C LYS A 84 -11.59 -4.34 -2.30
N GLY A 85 -12.75 -3.91 -1.79
CA GLY A 85 -13.04 -4.03 -0.36
C GLY A 85 -13.49 -5.44 0.02
N GLU A 86 -13.13 -5.90 1.23
CA GLU A 86 -13.67 -7.14 1.77
C GLU A 86 -15.20 -7.12 1.69
N VAL A 87 -15.77 -8.18 1.10
CA VAL A 87 -17.23 -8.36 1.06
C VAL A 87 -17.69 -8.56 2.49
N ARG A 88 -18.51 -7.63 2.99
CA ARG A 88 -19.03 -7.73 4.36
C ARG A 88 -19.69 -9.09 4.58
N PRO A 89 -19.42 -9.78 5.70
CA PRO A 89 -20.04 -11.06 5.99
C PRO A 89 -21.57 -10.92 6.03
N ALA A 90 -22.27 -11.90 5.46
CA ALA A 90 -23.73 -11.94 5.42
C ALA A 90 -24.37 -11.99 6.83
N PHE A 91 -23.60 -12.41 7.84
CA PHE A 91 -24.02 -12.49 9.23
C PHE A 91 -23.15 -11.58 10.09
N GLY A 92 -23.73 -10.46 10.54
CA GLY A 92 -23.10 -9.47 11.40
C GLY A 92 -24.03 -8.27 11.62
N TYR A 93 -23.93 -7.60 12.76
CA TYR A 93 -24.72 -6.40 13.05
C TYR A 93 -24.28 -5.28 12.10
N SER A 94 -25.14 -4.85 11.17
CA SER A 94 -24.84 -3.75 10.27
C SER A 94 -26.04 -2.79 10.13
N THR A 95 -25.76 -1.52 9.89
CA THR A 95 -26.76 -0.51 9.57
C THR A 95 -27.36 -0.81 8.19
N LEU A 96 -28.70 -0.70 8.07
CA LEU A 96 -29.45 -0.83 6.82
C LEU A 96 -28.91 0.17 5.77
N TYR A 97 -27.98 -0.26 4.93
CA TYR A 97 -27.63 0.45 3.70
C TYR A 97 -28.52 -0.05 2.56
N PRO A 98 -28.99 0.85 1.68
CA PRO A 98 -29.91 0.46 0.62
C PRO A 98 -29.16 -0.34 -0.44
N LEU A 99 -29.74 -1.51 -0.77
CA LEU A 99 -29.40 -2.42 -1.88
C LEU A 99 -28.00 -3.06 -1.78
N ALA A 100 -27.96 -4.24 -1.15
CA ALA A 100 -26.90 -5.20 -1.37
C ALA A 100 -26.92 -5.62 -2.85
N THR A 101 -25.98 -5.11 -3.65
CA THR A 101 -25.56 -5.80 -4.86
C THR A 101 -25.14 -7.21 -4.44
N LEU A 102 -25.60 -8.25 -5.16
CA LEU A 102 -25.19 -9.64 -4.94
C LEU A 102 -23.68 -9.72 -4.69
N GLN A 103 -23.26 -10.61 -3.80
CA GLN A 103 -21.85 -10.84 -3.51
C GLN A 103 -21.16 -11.22 -4.83
N ILE A 104 -20.29 -10.34 -5.33
CA ILE A 104 -19.42 -10.63 -6.48
C ILE A 104 -18.27 -11.48 -5.94
N ASP A 105 -17.92 -12.52 -6.67
CA ASP A 105 -16.77 -13.36 -6.34
C ASP A 105 -15.49 -12.51 -6.18
N ASN A 106 -14.69 -12.80 -5.17
CA ASN A 106 -13.47 -12.05 -4.90
C ASN A 106 -12.47 -12.20 -6.05
N ASP A 107 -12.40 -13.38 -6.68
CA ASP A 107 -11.52 -13.63 -7.81
C ASP A 107 -11.86 -12.69 -8.99
N ILE A 108 -13.15 -12.47 -9.25
CA ILE A 108 -13.60 -11.53 -10.29
C ILE A 108 -13.23 -10.09 -9.94
N LEU A 109 -13.28 -9.73 -8.65
CA LEU A 109 -12.88 -8.39 -8.20
C LEU A 109 -11.37 -8.19 -8.32
N GLU A 110 -10.56 -9.20 -8.00
CA GLU A 110 -9.10 -9.18 -8.18
C GLU A 110 -8.71 -9.11 -9.65
N ASP A 111 -9.34 -9.90 -10.53
CA ASP A 111 -9.12 -9.83 -11.98
C ASP A 111 -9.45 -8.44 -12.53
N LYS A 112 -10.61 -7.90 -12.15
CA LYS A 112 -11.00 -6.54 -12.53
C LYS A 112 -10.03 -5.50 -11.97
N TRP A 113 -9.55 -5.69 -10.75
CA TRP A 113 -8.58 -4.80 -10.13
C TRP A 113 -7.27 -4.81 -10.91
N ALA A 114 -6.74 -5.97 -11.26
CA ALA A 114 -5.52 -6.10 -12.04
C ALA A 114 -5.61 -5.41 -13.41
N LEU A 115 -6.80 -5.41 -14.03
CA LEU A 115 -7.04 -4.72 -15.29
C LEU A 115 -7.16 -3.19 -15.14
N THR A 116 -7.61 -2.70 -13.99
CA THR A 116 -7.94 -1.28 -13.79
C THR A 116 -6.88 -0.50 -13.01
N HIS A 117 -6.12 -1.17 -12.15
CA HIS A 117 -5.10 -0.60 -11.27
C HIS A 117 -3.86 -1.52 -11.25
N PRO A 118 -3.19 -1.70 -12.41
CA PRO A 118 -2.09 -2.66 -12.54
C PRO A 118 -0.92 -2.38 -11.59
N ALA A 119 -0.68 -1.11 -11.23
CA ALA A 119 0.37 -0.74 -10.28
C ALA A 119 0.00 -1.04 -8.81
N LEU A 120 -1.26 -1.37 -8.52
CA LEU A 120 -1.77 -1.67 -7.17
C LEU A 120 -2.07 -3.16 -6.98
N VAL A 121 -1.46 -4.03 -7.80
CA VAL A 121 -1.53 -5.48 -7.70
C VAL A 121 -0.34 -5.96 -6.86
N LEU A 122 -0.53 -6.94 -5.98
CA LEU A 122 0.59 -7.51 -5.22
C LEU A 122 1.50 -8.32 -6.16
N GLU A 123 2.82 -8.19 -5.98
CA GLU A 123 3.81 -9.01 -6.68
C GLU A 123 3.90 -10.41 -6.09
N LYS A 124 3.69 -10.55 -4.78
CA LYS A 124 3.66 -11.85 -4.09
C LYS A 124 2.24 -12.21 -3.69
N GLU A 125 1.83 -13.42 -4.06
CA GLU A 125 0.58 -14.01 -3.57
C GLU A 125 0.65 -14.18 -2.05
N GLU A 126 -0.48 -13.98 -1.36
CA GLU A 126 -0.55 -14.00 0.11
C GLU A 126 -0.11 -15.33 0.73
N TRP A 127 -0.10 -16.42 -0.06
CA TRP A 127 0.36 -17.75 0.33
C TRP A 127 1.89 -17.88 0.44
N GLU A 128 2.67 -16.98 -0.16
CA GLU A 128 4.14 -17.00 -0.09
C GLU A 128 4.71 -16.37 1.21
N ILE A 129 3.84 -15.90 2.11
CA ILE A 129 4.21 -15.12 3.31
C ILE A 129 4.17 -15.97 4.60
N TRP A 130 3.88 -17.27 4.52
CA TRP A 130 3.80 -18.20 5.66
C TRP A 130 5.02 -19.11 5.79
#